data_AF-A0AA48MCM4-F1
#
_entry.id   AF-A0AA48MCM4-F1
#
_cell.length_a   1.000
_cell.length_b   1.000
_cell.length_c   1.000
_cell.angle_alpha   90.00
_cell.angle_beta   90.00
_cell.angle_gamma   90.00
#
_symmetry.space_group_name_H-M   'P 1'
#
loop_
_entity.id
_entity.type
_entity.pdbx_description
1 polymer ?
#
loop_
_entity_poly.entity_id
_entity_poly.type
_entity_poly.pdbx_seq_one_letter_code
_entity_poly.pdbx_strand_id
1 'polypeptide(L)'
;MFFDASFSMPGEPLWFTLAPGLIFGVIIVLIGTALVRGVVTWMSNNTAPVRSVPARVLGKRTKTWGGAGDSSVHTSYYVAFELDSGERLEFRVNGPEYGLIADNEEGILTYQGTRFKGFQPQPRAKSTPRQSGQSGGMPLKKISKGSAEHYVWGERCDGWHLVKGSDLSVIHERMPAGTAEVRHYHERSRQFFFVLSGTAVLEVDGVSWELHPHEGMEVPPGVPHQMKNESGAETEFLVISQPTSRGDRVPAD
;
A
#
# COMPACT_ATOMS: atom_id res chain seq x y z
N MET A 1 27.66 54.78 28.03
CA MET A 1 28.75 55.23 27.14
C MET A 1 28.09 55.62 25.83
N PHE A 2 27.78 56.91 25.69
CA PHE A 2 27.18 57.47 24.48
C PHE A 2 28.33 57.68 23.48
N PHE A 3 28.20 57.14 22.28
CA PHE A 3 29.10 57.48 21.18
C PHE A 3 28.69 58.87 20.67
N ASP A 4 29.45 59.89 21.06
CA ASP A 4 29.42 61.20 20.44
C ASP A 4 30.32 61.14 19.19
N ALA A 5 29.74 61.29 18.01
CA ALA A 5 30.51 61.26 16.75
C ALA A 5 29.91 62.21 15.72
N SER A 6 30.03 63.51 15.99
CA SER A 6 29.97 64.54 14.95
C SER A 6 31.24 65.39 15.00
N PHE A 7 32.38 64.76 14.65
CA PHE A 7 33.59 65.49 14.28
C PHE A 7 33.58 65.68 12.77
N SER A 8 33.14 66.85 12.31
CA SER A 8 33.19 67.25 10.90
C SER A 8 34.40 68.17 10.71
N MET A 9 35.39 67.74 9.93
CA MET A 9 36.52 68.58 9.52
C MET A 9 36.06 69.60 8.45
N PRO A 10 36.50 70.87 8.51
CA PRO A 10 36.14 71.88 7.51
C PRO A 10 36.85 71.60 6.17
N GLY A 11 36.07 71.45 5.09
CA GLY A 11 36.58 71.25 3.72
C GLY A 11 36.30 69.88 3.11
N GLU A 12 35.77 68.93 3.90
CA GLU A 12 35.38 67.63 3.36
C GLU A 12 34.14 67.77 2.45
N PRO A 13 34.18 67.21 1.24
CA PRO A 13 33.04 67.29 0.34
C PRO A 13 31.86 66.53 0.94
N LEU A 14 30.66 67.12 0.86
CA LEU A 14 29.42 66.65 1.52
C LEU A 14 29.13 65.14 1.37
N TRP A 15 29.57 64.52 0.27
CA TRP A 15 29.40 63.09 0.05
C TRP A 15 30.21 62.22 1.03
N PHE A 16 31.31 62.68 1.64
CA PHE A 16 32.06 61.92 2.64
C PHE A 16 31.29 61.74 3.95
N THR A 17 30.48 62.73 4.34
CA THR A 17 29.63 62.66 5.54
C THR A 17 28.33 61.90 5.27
N LEU A 18 27.80 61.99 4.05
CA LEU A 18 26.52 61.38 3.66
C LEU A 18 26.67 59.93 3.15
N ALA A 19 27.79 59.58 2.50
CA ALA A 19 27.99 58.27 1.89
C ALA A 19 28.00 57.11 2.89
N PRO A 20 28.62 57.20 4.09
CA PRO A 20 28.57 56.11 5.06
C PRO A 20 27.14 55.84 5.52
N GLY A 21 26.33 56.88 5.74
CA GLY A 21 24.91 56.75 6.10
C GLY A 21 24.07 56.13 4.97
N LEU A 22 24.33 56.54 3.72
CA LEU A 22 23.66 55.97 2.54
C LEU A 22 24.01 54.49 2.35
N ILE A 23 25.30 54.13 2.45
CA ILE A 23 25.78 52.75 2.32
C ILE A 23 25.21 51.89 3.44
N PHE A 24 25.23 52.38 4.68
CA PHE A 24 24.65 51.67 5.82
C PHE A 24 23.14 51.48 5.66
N GLY A 25 22.42 52.48 5.14
CA GLY A 25 21.01 52.38 4.79
C GLY A 25 20.73 51.31 3.73
N VAL A 26 21.53 51.28 2.65
CA VAL A 26 21.41 50.25 1.59
C VAL A 26 21.71 48.85 2.15
N ILE A 27 22.74 48.71 2.98
CA ILE A 27 23.07 47.43 3.63
C ILE A 27 21.94 46.97 4.56
N ILE A 28 21.35 47.87 5.35
CA ILE A 28 20.18 47.56 6.20
C ILE A 28 19.00 47.11 5.35
N VAL A 29 18.75 47.76 4.21
CA VAL A 29 17.66 47.37 3.29
C VAL A 29 17.94 46.03 2.61
N LEU A 30 19.18 45.75 2.19
CA LEU A 30 19.58 44.47 1.61
C LEU A 30 19.52 43.32 2.62
N ILE A 31 20.02 43.53 3.84
CA ILE A 31 19.93 42.56 4.94
C ILE A 31 18.47 42.38 5.35
N GLY A 32 17.69 43.46 5.46
CA GLY A 32 16.28 43.41 5.80
C GLY A 32 15.47 42.65 4.76
N THR A 33 15.69 42.87 3.46
CA THR A 33 15.01 42.11 2.39
C THR A 33 15.45 40.65 2.32
N ALA A 34 16.71 40.34 2.60
CA ALA A 34 17.20 38.98 2.73
C ALA A 34 16.62 38.26 3.97
N LEU A 35 16.50 38.96 5.11
CA LEU A 35 15.86 38.46 6.32
C LEU A 35 14.34 38.30 6.12
N VAL A 36 13.66 39.22 5.43
CA VAL A 36 12.24 39.09 5.08
C VAL A 36 12.03 37.91 4.14
N ARG A 37 12.85 37.73 3.10
CA ARG A 37 12.75 36.55 2.22
C ARG A 37 13.10 35.25 2.94
N GLY A 38 14.10 35.27 3.81
CA GLY A 38 14.49 34.14 4.67
C GLY A 38 13.41 33.78 5.69
N VAL A 39 12.78 34.76 6.32
CA VAL A 39 11.66 34.59 7.26
C VAL A 39 10.38 34.23 6.52
N VAL A 40 10.11 34.72 5.31
CA VAL A 40 8.93 34.34 4.50
C VAL A 40 9.09 32.91 3.97
N THR A 41 10.31 32.48 3.58
CA THR A 41 10.59 31.09 3.21
C THR A 41 10.72 30.13 4.41
N TRP A 42 10.96 30.64 5.62
CA TRP A 42 11.06 29.84 6.86
C TRP A 42 9.76 29.80 7.68
N MET A 43 9.00 30.91 7.75
CA MET A 43 7.63 30.97 8.33
C MET A 43 6.64 30.18 7.49
N SER A 44 6.82 30.05 6.17
CA SER A 44 5.98 29.17 5.36
C SER A 44 6.13 27.68 5.69
N ASN A 45 7.05 27.30 6.58
CA ASN A 45 7.20 25.92 7.06
C ASN A 45 6.78 25.70 8.53
N ASN A 46 6.88 26.72 9.40
CA ASN A 46 6.60 26.55 10.83
C ASN A 46 5.32 27.24 11.32
N THR A 47 4.81 28.23 10.59
CA THR A 47 3.50 28.87 10.81
C THR A 47 2.44 28.38 9.82
N ALA A 48 2.82 27.52 8.87
CA ALA A 48 1.87 26.86 8.00
C ALA A 48 0.87 26.06 8.85
N PRO A 49 -0.44 26.24 8.64
CA PRO A 49 -1.44 25.41 9.31
C PRO A 49 -1.13 23.96 8.97
N VAL A 50 -1.21 23.07 9.96
CA VAL A 50 -1.15 21.63 9.71
C VAL A 50 -2.29 21.32 8.74
N ARG A 51 -1.95 20.79 7.56
CA ARG A 51 -2.91 20.42 6.54
C ARG A 51 -3.12 18.92 6.62
N SER A 52 -4.36 18.53 6.79
CA SER A 52 -4.83 17.15 6.71
C SER A 52 -5.72 17.07 5.49
N VAL A 53 -5.21 16.47 4.42
CA VAL A 53 -5.88 16.40 3.12
C VAL A 53 -5.99 14.95 2.67
N PRO A 54 -7.05 14.59 1.93
CA PRO A 54 -7.07 13.31 1.22
C PRO A 54 -5.94 13.29 0.19
N ALA A 55 -5.23 12.16 0.15
CA ALA A 55 -4.16 11.94 -0.79
C ALA A 55 -3.97 10.45 -1.09
N ARG A 56 -3.46 10.16 -2.28
CA ARG A 56 -3.10 8.83 -2.74
C ARG A 56 -1.58 8.70 -2.84
N VAL A 57 -1.02 7.60 -2.36
CA VAL A 57 0.40 7.31 -2.49
C VAL A 57 0.70 6.95 -3.96
N LEU A 58 1.53 7.76 -4.62
CA LEU A 58 1.94 7.53 -6.00
C LEU A 58 3.10 6.55 -6.10
N GLY A 59 4.00 6.57 -5.11
CA GLY A 59 5.19 5.76 -5.11
C GLY A 59 6.24 6.25 -4.14
N LYS A 60 7.35 5.53 -4.10
CA LYS A 60 8.39 5.68 -3.10
C LYS A 60 9.78 5.65 -3.72
N ARG A 61 10.73 6.36 -3.12
CA ARG A 61 12.14 6.31 -3.53
C ARG A 61 13.10 6.45 -2.36
N THR A 62 14.31 5.93 -2.54
CA THR A 62 15.43 6.09 -1.61
C THR A 62 16.50 6.95 -2.24
N LYS A 63 17.20 7.74 -1.41
CA LYS A 63 18.45 8.41 -1.79
C LYS A 63 19.52 7.99 -0.81
N THR A 64 20.52 7.27 -1.30
CA THR A 64 21.70 6.88 -0.53
C THR A 64 22.81 7.91 -0.77
N TRP A 65 23.49 8.31 0.29
CA TRP A 65 24.73 9.08 0.19
C TRP A 65 25.74 8.57 1.22
N GLY A 66 27.02 8.68 0.89
CA GLY A 66 28.11 8.10 1.68
C GLY A 66 28.38 6.64 1.30
N GLY A 67 29.65 6.26 1.34
CA GLY A 67 30.12 4.91 0.94
C GLY A 67 31.50 4.88 0.30
N ALA A 68 32.46 5.69 0.79
CA ALA A 68 33.88 5.49 0.47
C ALA A 68 34.65 5.35 1.80
N GLY A 69 35.34 4.20 1.97
CA GLY A 69 36.03 3.84 3.21
C GLY A 69 35.07 3.50 4.37
N ASP A 70 35.47 3.82 5.59
CA ASP A 70 34.75 3.47 6.84
C ASP A 70 33.53 4.36 7.16
N SER A 71 32.96 5.05 6.16
CA SER A 71 31.85 5.98 6.35
C SER A 71 30.49 5.27 6.30
N SER A 72 29.64 5.51 7.30
CA SER A 72 28.29 4.96 7.36
C SER A 72 27.40 5.48 6.22
N VAL A 73 26.78 4.54 5.50
CA VAL A 73 25.81 4.85 4.44
C VAL A 73 24.57 5.47 5.07
N HIS A 74 24.19 6.66 4.62
CA HIS A 74 22.97 7.32 5.03
C HIS A 74 21.91 7.19 3.94
N THR A 75 20.80 6.54 4.29
CA THR A 75 19.65 6.38 3.40
C THR A 75 18.55 7.34 3.82
N SER A 76 18.09 8.17 2.87
CA SER A 76 16.87 8.97 3.04
C SER A 76 15.73 8.37 2.25
N TYR A 77 14.57 8.27 2.90
CA TYR A 77 13.34 7.72 2.36
C TYR A 77 12.39 8.84 1.95
N TYR A 78 11.76 8.70 0.79
CA TYR A 78 10.80 9.67 0.25
C TYR A 78 9.54 8.96 -0.24
N VAL A 79 8.40 9.60 0.00
CA VAL A 79 7.08 9.14 -0.44
C VAL A 79 6.39 10.27 -1.20
N ALA A 80 5.89 9.95 -2.39
CA ALA A 80 5.12 10.87 -3.23
C ALA A 80 3.62 10.63 -3.05
N PHE A 81 2.87 11.72 -2.91
CA PHE A 81 1.44 11.74 -2.72
C PHE A 81 0.78 12.60 -3.80
N GLU A 82 -0.37 12.18 -4.29
CA GLU A 82 -1.28 12.96 -5.13
C GLU A 82 -2.48 13.39 -4.31
N LEU A 83 -2.74 14.69 -4.26
CA LEU A 83 -3.88 15.28 -3.56
C LEU A 83 -5.10 15.24 -4.49
N ASP A 84 -6.31 15.38 -3.92
CA ASP A 84 -7.56 15.48 -4.71
C ASP A 84 -7.56 16.65 -5.72
N SER A 85 -6.76 17.68 -5.46
CA SER A 85 -6.54 18.80 -6.38
C SER A 85 -5.70 18.44 -7.62
N GLY A 86 -5.16 17.22 -7.68
CA GLY A 86 -4.16 16.79 -8.66
C GLY A 86 -2.74 17.28 -8.35
N GLU A 87 -2.56 18.02 -7.24
CA GLU A 87 -1.24 18.47 -6.79
C GLU A 87 -0.41 17.28 -6.31
N ARG A 88 0.87 17.24 -6.69
CA ARG A 88 1.80 16.19 -6.28
C ARG A 88 2.77 16.74 -5.25
N LEU A 89 2.76 16.13 -4.06
CA LEU A 89 3.63 16.49 -2.96
C LEU A 89 4.52 15.32 -2.60
N GLU A 90 5.78 15.58 -2.32
CA GLU A 90 6.73 14.56 -1.92
C GLU A 90 7.39 14.94 -0.61
N PHE A 91 7.43 13.98 0.32
CA PHE A 91 7.97 14.21 1.64
C PHE A 91 9.06 13.21 1.98
N ARG A 92 10.05 13.70 2.74
CA ARG A 92 11.00 12.83 3.43
C ARG A 92 10.32 12.20 4.64
N VAL A 93 10.45 10.88 4.76
CA VAL A 93 9.89 10.09 5.87
C VAL A 93 10.99 9.32 6.60
N ASN A 94 10.72 8.85 7.80
CA ASN A 94 11.62 7.94 8.50
C ASN A 94 11.43 6.48 8.00
N GLY A 95 12.39 5.60 8.31
CA GLY A 95 12.39 4.21 7.84
C GLY A 95 11.15 3.40 8.26
N PRO A 96 10.72 3.44 9.53
CA PRO A 96 9.50 2.76 9.98
C PRO A 96 8.22 3.25 9.25
N GLU A 97 8.03 4.56 9.12
CA GLU A 97 6.88 5.14 8.39
C GLU A 97 6.90 4.73 6.92
N TYR A 98 8.07 4.73 6.29
CA TYR A 98 8.23 4.29 4.90
C TYR A 98 7.79 2.84 4.67
N GLY A 99 8.07 1.96 5.64
CA GLY A 99 7.69 0.55 5.60
C GLY A 99 6.19 0.30 5.82
N LEU A 100 5.49 1.21 6.52
CA LEU A 100 4.06 1.08 6.83
C LEU A 100 3.13 1.62 5.75
N ILE A 101 3.59 2.60 4.98
CA ILE A 101 2.82 3.15 3.85
C ILE A 101 2.86 2.15 2.70
N ALA A 102 1.79 1.93 1.94
CA ALA A 102 1.80 1.10 0.73
C ALA A 102 1.65 1.95 -0.54
N ASP A 103 2.16 1.46 -1.68
CA ASP A 103 1.94 2.13 -2.97
C ASP A 103 0.46 2.05 -3.36
N ASN A 104 -0.06 3.11 -4.01
CA ASN A 104 -1.47 3.28 -4.37
C ASN A 104 -2.45 3.28 -3.18
N GLU A 105 -1.95 3.44 -1.96
CA GLU A 105 -2.80 3.55 -0.77
C GLU A 105 -3.45 4.94 -0.70
N GLU A 106 -4.76 4.98 -0.44
CA GLU A 106 -5.50 6.23 -0.23
C GLU A 106 -5.67 6.50 1.26
N GLY A 107 -5.49 7.74 1.65
CA GLY A 107 -5.54 8.11 3.05
C GLY A 107 -5.57 9.60 3.30
N ILE A 108 -5.51 9.96 4.57
CA ILE A 108 -5.35 11.34 4.99
C ILE A 108 -3.87 11.59 5.21
N LEU A 109 -3.28 12.40 4.33
CA LEU A 109 -1.94 12.92 4.49
C LEU A 109 -2.00 14.14 5.41
N THR A 110 -1.25 14.08 6.51
CA THR A 110 -1.02 15.20 7.42
C THR A 110 0.39 15.74 7.24
N TYR A 111 0.50 17.00 6.87
CA TYR A 111 1.78 17.67 6.63
C TYR A 111 1.77 19.12 7.10
N GLN A 112 2.96 19.67 7.33
CA GLN A 112 3.16 21.06 7.73
C GLN A 112 4.28 21.66 6.88
N GLY A 113 3.93 22.49 5.90
CA GLY A 113 4.89 22.99 4.91
C GLY A 113 5.57 21.84 4.16
N THR A 114 6.89 21.71 4.29
CA THR A 114 7.69 20.62 3.69
C THR A 114 7.85 19.39 4.61
N ARG A 115 7.24 19.38 5.79
CA ARG A 115 7.40 18.31 6.79
C ARG A 115 6.22 17.34 6.76
N PHE A 116 6.53 16.06 6.58
CA PHE A 116 5.61 14.98 6.88
C PHE A 116 5.29 14.96 8.37
N LYS A 117 4.02 14.80 8.73
CA LYS A 117 3.56 14.61 10.11
C LYS A 117 2.88 13.27 10.31
N GLY A 118 2.32 12.69 9.26
CA GLY A 118 1.73 11.37 9.29
C GLY A 118 0.90 11.09 8.05
N PHE A 119 0.73 9.81 7.76
CA PHE A 119 -0.24 9.32 6.79
C PHE A 119 -1.10 8.32 7.52
N GLN A 120 -2.39 8.59 7.59
CA GLN A 120 -3.36 7.64 8.08
C GLN A 120 -4.01 7.05 6.85
N PRO A 121 -3.73 5.77 6.53
CA PRO A 121 -4.54 5.05 5.57
C PRO A 121 -6.00 5.28 5.93
N GLN A 122 -6.82 5.66 4.95
CA GLN A 122 -8.23 5.46 5.18
C GLN A 122 -8.37 3.96 5.44
N PRO A 123 -9.08 3.55 6.51
CA PRO A 123 -9.42 2.14 6.63
C PRO A 123 -10.11 1.81 5.33
N ARG A 124 -9.46 1.01 4.47
CA ARG A 124 -10.07 0.45 3.26
C ARG A 124 -11.41 -0.05 3.74
N ALA A 125 -12.48 0.64 3.34
CA ALA A 125 -13.68 0.70 4.14
C ALA A 125 -13.95 -0.69 4.72
N LYS A 126 -13.80 -0.84 6.05
CA LYS A 126 -14.69 -1.77 6.75
C LYS A 126 -16.05 -1.13 6.52
N SER A 127 -16.65 -1.31 5.34
CA SER A 127 -17.75 -2.23 5.17
C SER A 127 -18.73 -2.28 6.36
N THR A 128 -18.87 -1.18 7.08
CA THR A 128 -19.90 -0.97 8.09
C THR A 128 -21.14 -0.59 7.29
N PRO A 129 -22.30 -1.23 7.53
CA PRO A 129 -23.41 -1.14 6.61
C PRO A 129 -23.91 0.30 6.54
N ARG A 130 -23.65 0.96 5.42
CA ARG A 130 -24.49 2.07 4.99
C ARG A 130 -25.85 1.42 4.75
N GLN A 131 -26.86 1.79 5.54
CA GLN A 131 -28.25 1.58 5.14
C GLN A 131 -28.39 2.24 3.77
N SER A 132 -28.29 1.43 2.72
CA SER A 132 -28.37 1.89 1.35
C SER A 132 -29.81 1.73 0.90
N GLY A 133 -30.45 2.88 0.73
CA GLY A 133 -31.25 3.04 -0.48
C GLY A 133 -30.39 2.63 -1.68
N GLN A 134 -30.79 1.53 -2.29
CA GLN A 134 -30.56 1.08 -3.67
C GLN A 134 -29.44 1.77 -4.49
N SER A 135 -28.30 1.09 -4.62
CA SER A 135 -27.69 0.78 -5.93
C SER A 135 -26.55 -0.25 -5.81
N GLY A 136 -26.77 -1.43 -6.39
CA GLY A 136 -25.79 -2.27 -7.10
C GLY A 136 -24.61 -2.97 -6.42
N GLY A 137 -24.18 -2.61 -5.20
CA GLY A 137 -23.08 -3.31 -4.51
C GLY A 137 -23.58 -4.49 -3.69
N MET A 138 -23.07 -5.71 -3.93
CA MET A 138 -23.41 -6.88 -3.10
C MET A 138 -23.12 -6.56 -1.61
N PRO A 139 -24.12 -6.65 -0.72
CA PRO A 139 -23.97 -6.24 0.67
C PRO A 139 -22.93 -7.12 1.37
N LEU A 140 -22.13 -6.51 2.24
CA LEU A 140 -21.12 -7.21 3.02
C LEU A 140 -21.81 -8.11 4.03
N LYS A 141 -21.88 -9.39 3.69
CA LYS A 141 -22.57 -10.41 4.44
C LYS A 141 -21.53 -11.39 4.97
N LYS A 142 -21.56 -11.65 6.28
CA LYS A 142 -20.81 -12.77 6.86
C LYS A 142 -21.29 -14.06 6.20
N ILE A 143 -20.35 -14.90 5.76
CA ILE A 143 -20.64 -16.20 5.16
C ILE A 143 -20.03 -17.32 6.01
N SER A 144 -20.70 -18.46 5.99
CA SER A 144 -20.33 -19.69 6.69
C SER A 144 -20.86 -20.88 5.89
N LYS A 145 -20.39 -22.11 6.14
CA LYS A 145 -20.93 -23.32 5.50
C LYS A 145 -22.46 -23.42 5.60
N GLY A 146 -23.04 -22.99 6.73
CA GLY A 146 -24.49 -23.00 6.94
C GLY A 146 -25.28 -21.92 6.20
N SER A 147 -24.60 -20.94 5.58
CA SER A 147 -25.25 -19.85 4.82
C SER A 147 -24.79 -19.75 3.37
N ALA A 148 -23.73 -20.46 3.01
CA ALA A 148 -23.19 -20.54 1.66
C ALA A 148 -24.04 -21.43 0.75
N GLU A 149 -24.03 -21.13 -0.54
CA GLU A 149 -24.61 -22.00 -1.56
C GLU A 149 -23.83 -23.32 -1.59
N HIS A 150 -24.53 -24.42 -1.32
CA HIS A 150 -23.98 -25.77 -1.25
C HIS A 150 -24.30 -26.56 -2.52
N TYR A 151 -23.35 -27.37 -2.96
CA TYR A 151 -23.55 -28.36 -4.01
C TYR A 151 -22.77 -29.64 -3.70
N VAL A 152 -23.19 -30.74 -4.32
CA VAL A 152 -22.51 -32.04 -4.25
C VAL A 152 -21.88 -32.32 -5.61
N TRP A 153 -20.67 -32.87 -5.61
CA TRP A 153 -19.95 -33.28 -6.81
C TRP A 153 -19.24 -34.63 -6.60
N GLY A 154 -18.92 -35.31 -7.71
CA GLY A 154 -18.24 -36.61 -7.68
C GLY A 154 -18.93 -37.64 -6.78
N GLU A 155 -18.12 -38.41 -6.04
CA GLU A 155 -18.58 -39.49 -5.17
C GLU A 155 -18.90 -38.99 -3.74
N ARG A 156 -19.84 -38.04 -3.62
CA ARG A 156 -20.29 -37.42 -2.35
C ARG A 156 -19.28 -36.43 -1.76
N CYS A 157 -18.61 -35.68 -2.62
CA CYS A 157 -17.85 -34.52 -2.20
C CYS A 157 -18.79 -33.31 -2.11
N ASP A 158 -18.54 -32.44 -1.14
CA ASP A 158 -19.36 -31.26 -0.88
C ASP A 158 -18.57 -30.00 -1.23
N GLY A 159 -19.25 -29.01 -1.81
CA GLY A 159 -18.70 -27.69 -2.08
C GLY A 159 -19.62 -26.58 -1.55
N TRP A 160 -19.04 -25.57 -0.90
CA TRP A 160 -19.74 -24.37 -0.43
C TRP A 160 -19.09 -23.12 -1.03
N HIS A 161 -19.83 -22.37 -1.83
CA HIS A 161 -19.33 -21.11 -2.40
C HIS A 161 -19.27 -20.00 -1.34
N LEU A 162 -18.08 -19.73 -0.83
CA LEU A 162 -17.81 -18.62 0.10
C LEU A 162 -17.68 -17.28 -0.64
N VAL A 163 -17.12 -17.31 -1.85
CA VAL A 163 -17.12 -16.19 -2.80
C VAL A 163 -17.43 -16.76 -4.18
N LYS A 164 -18.42 -16.16 -4.86
CA LYS A 164 -18.89 -16.57 -6.19
C LYS A 164 -18.87 -15.40 -7.17
N GLY A 165 -17.70 -14.77 -7.29
CA GLY A 165 -17.46 -13.65 -8.21
C GLY A 165 -16.92 -14.12 -9.56
N SER A 166 -16.93 -13.22 -10.55
CA SER A 166 -16.25 -13.45 -11.83
C SER A 166 -14.73 -13.28 -11.72
N ASP A 167 -14.27 -12.39 -10.84
CA ASP A 167 -12.85 -12.11 -10.62
C ASP A 167 -12.22 -12.97 -9.51
N LEU A 168 -13.03 -13.44 -8.55
CA LEU A 168 -12.55 -14.28 -7.45
C LEU A 168 -13.59 -15.35 -7.12
N SER A 169 -13.13 -16.58 -7.00
CA SER A 169 -13.90 -17.69 -6.45
C SER A 169 -13.20 -18.21 -5.21
N VAL A 170 -13.97 -18.47 -4.15
CA VAL A 170 -13.49 -19.17 -2.95
C VAL A 170 -14.51 -20.23 -2.60
N ILE A 171 -14.10 -21.49 -2.63
CA ILE A 171 -14.94 -22.64 -2.36
C ILE A 171 -14.35 -23.38 -1.17
N HIS A 172 -15.17 -23.67 -0.18
CA HIS A 172 -14.85 -24.66 0.84
C HIS A 172 -15.27 -26.01 0.31
N GLU A 173 -14.37 -26.97 0.25
CA GLU A 173 -14.69 -28.33 -0.15
C GLU A 173 -14.44 -29.34 0.97
N ARG A 174 -15.24 -30.40 0.96
CA ARG A 174 -15.06 -31.58 1.81
C ARG A 174 -15.04 -32.82 0.93
N MET A 175 -14.00 -33.64 1.07
CA MET A 175 -13.82 -34.89 0.34
C MET A 175 -13.82 -36.08 1.31
N PRO A 176 -14.74 -37.05 1.19
CA PRO A 176 -14.63 -38.31 1.91
C PRO A 176 -13.38 -39.10 1.52
N ALA A 177 -13.02 -40.09 2.35
CA ALA A 177 -11.90 -40.99 2.08
C ALA A 177 -12.05 -41.70 0.71
N GLY A 178 -10.96 -41.77 -0.05
CA GLY A 178 -10.87 -42.47 -1.33
C GLY A 178 -11.44 -41.72 -2.53
N THR A 179 -11.97 -40.51 -2.37
CA THR A 179 -12.49 -39.74 -3.51
C THR A 179 -11.39 -38.99 -4.25
N ALA A 180 -11.62 -38.72 -5.53
CA ALA A 180 -10.72 -37.93 -6.36
C ALA A 180 -11.52 -37.06 -7.32
N GLU A 181 -10.93 -35.92 -7.67
CA GLU A 181 -11.42 -35.09 -8.76
C GLU A 181 -10.99 -35.66 -10.12
N VAL A 182 -11.63 -35.23 -11.21
CA VAL A 182 -11.14 -35.49 -12.57
C VAL A 182 -9.93 -34.60 -12.85
N ARG A 183 -8.83 -35.17 -13.32
CA ARG A 183 -7.62 -34.45 -13.71
C ARG A 183 -7.92 -33.42 -14.81
N HIS A 184 -7.43 -32.21 -14.63
CA HIS A 184 -7.73 -31.09 -15.52
C HIS A 184 -6.70 -29.96 -15.39
N TYR A 185 -6.80 -28.97 -16.26
CA TYR A 185 -6.14 -27.68 -16.09
C TYR A 185 -7.12 -26.53 -16.34
N HIS A 186 -6.66 -25.33 -16.03
CA HIS A 186 -7.38 -24.08 -16.28
C HIS A 186 -6.61 -23.21 -17.26
N GLU A 187 -7.26 -22.71 -18.31
CA GLU A 187 -6.56 -21.91 -19.34
C GLU A 187 -6.12 -20.54 -18.79
N ARG A 188 -6.90 -19.94 -17.90
CA ARG A 188 -6.68 -18.57 -17.41
C ARG A 188 -6.61 -18.47 -15.90
N SER A 189 -7.40 -19.26 -15.20
CA SER A 189 -7.47 -19.27 -13.74
C SER A 189 -6.21 -19.88 -13.15
N ARG A 190 -5.56 -19.16 -12.25
CA ARG A 190 -4.68 -19.79 -11.26
C ARG A 190 -5.53 -20.32 -10.12
N GLN A 191 -5.04 -21.33 -9.41
CA GLN A 191 -5.70 -21.83 -8.21
C GLN A 191 -4.74 -21.90 -7.03
N PHE A 192 -5.27 -21.77 -5.83
CA PHE A 192 -4.56 -22.05 -4.59
C PHE A 192 -5.42 -22.98 -3.75
N PHE A 193 -4.83 -24.12 -3.37
CA PHE A 193 -5.44 -25.10 -2.48
C PHE A 193 -4.88 -24.91 -1.08
N PHE A 194 -5.73 -24.94 -0.05
CA PHE A 194 -5.30 -24.78 1.34
C PHE A 194 -6.07 -25.73 2.27
N VAL A 195 -5.37 -26.66 2.92
CA VAL A 195 -5.99 -27.69 3.74
C VAL A 195 -6.38 -27.12 5.11
N LEU A 196 -7.63 -27.34 5.50
CA LEU A 196 -8.18 -26.91 6.79
C LEU A 196 -8.15 -28.06 7.80
N SER A 197 -8.48 -29.28 7.36
CA SER A 197 -8.46 -30.49 8.18
C SER A 197 -8.24 -31.75 7.34
N GLY A 198 -7.76 -32.81 7.99
CA GLY A 198 -7.43 -34.08 7.31
C GLY A 198 -6.16 -33.99 6.49
N THR A 199 -6.03 -34.85 5.48
CA THR A 199 -4.87 -34.90 4.59
C THR A 199 -5.36 -35.07 3.17
N ALA A 200 -4.83 -34.23 2.27
CA ALA A 200 -5.17 -34.24 0.86
C ALA A 200 -3.91 -34.49 0.03
N VAL A 201 -4.08 -35.11 -1.13
CA VAL A 201 -3.00 -35.29 -2.10
C VAL A 201 -3.33 -34.46 -3.34
N LEU A 202 -2.49 -33.47 -3.63
CA LEU A 202 -2.58 -32.69 -4.86
C LEU A 202 -1.53 -33.20 -5.84
N GLU A 203 -1.98 -33.80 -6.95
CA GLU A 203 -1.11 -34.05 -8.08
C GLU A 203 -1.01 -32.77 -8.92
N VAL A 204 0.22 -32.35 -9.23
CA VAL A 204 0.53 -31.20 -10.10
C VAL A 204 1.61 -31.62 -11.06
N ASP A 205 1.32 -31.55 -12.36
CA ASP A 205 2.25 -31.92 -13.44
C ASP A 205 2.88 -33.31 -13.26
N GLY A 206 2.09 -34.29 -12.84
CA GLY A 206 2.51 -35.67 -12.62
C GLY A 206 3.22 -35.92 -11.28
N VAL A 207 3.43 -34.90 -10.45
CA VAL A 207 4.04 -35.03 -9.12
C VAL A 207 2.97 -34.92 -8.04
N SER A 208 2.88 -35.93 -7.18
CA SER A 208 1.97 -35.93 -6.03
C SER A 208 2.58 -35.23 -4.83
N TRP A 209 1.81 -34.34 -4.22
CA TRP A 209 2.15 -33.62 -3.00
C TRP A 209 1.11 -33.91 -1.93
N GLU A 210 1.55 -34.45 -0.80
CA GLU A 210 0.71 -34.59 0.39
C GLU A 210 0.65 -33.23 1.10
N LEU A 211 -0.56 -32.77 1.42
CA LEU A 211 -0.83 -31.51 2.10
C LEU A 211 -1.54 -31.79 3.43
N HIS A 212 -0.96 -31.27 4.51
CA HIS A 212 -1.48 -31.36 5.87
C HIS A 212 -2.23 -30.06 6.27
N PRO A 213 -2.95 -30.05 7.41
CA PRO A 213 -3.65 -28.86 7.86
C PRO A 213 -2.74 -27.63 7.97
N HIS A 214 -3.23 -26.52 7.43
CA HIS A 214 -2.54 -25.24 7.29
C HIS A 214 -1.42 -25.19 6.24
N GLU A 215 -1.34 -26.18 5.36
CA GLU A 215 -0.48 -26.16 4.19
C GLU A 215 -1.30 -25.87 2.92
N GLY A 216 -0.65 -25.32 1.91
CA GLY A 216 -1.29 -25.03 0.65
C GLY A 216 -0.32 -24.89 -0.51
N MET A 217 -0.86 -24.99 -1.72
CA MET A 217 -0.09 -25.00 -2.96
C MET A 217 -0.81 -24.21 -4.05
N GLU A 218 -0.08 -23.35 -4.75
CA GLU A 218 -0.56 -22.67 -5.96
C GLU A 218 -0.38 -23.59 -7.17
N VAL A 219 -1.40 -23.63 -8.03
CA VAL A 219 -1.36 -24.23 -9.36
C VAL A 219 -1.52 -23.13 -10.40
N PRO A 220 -0.48 -22.84 -11.21
CA PRO A 220 -0.55 -21.86 -12.28
C PRO A 220 -1.53 -22.26 -13.41
N PRO A 221 -2.00 -21.32 -14.23
CA PRO A 221 -2.76 -21.63 -15.43
C PRO A 221 -1.98 -22.55 -16.38
N GLY A 222 -2.69 -23.44 -17.06
CA GLY A 222 -2.13 -24.39 -18.02
C GLY A 222 -1.45 -25.61 -17.40
N VAL A 223 -1.36 -25.69 -16.07
CA VAL A 223 -0.73 -26.83 -15.38
C VAL A 223 -1.78 -27.88 -15.03
N PRO A 224 -1.68 -29.12 -15.56
CA PRO A 224 -2.57 -30.21 -15.18
C PRO A 224 -2.44 -30.56 -13.70
N HIS A 225 -3.57 -30.74 -13.04
CA HIS A 225 -3.63 -31.07 -11.63
C HIS A 225 -4.88 -31.90 -11.29
N GLN A 226 -4.82 -32.55 -10.13
CA GLN A 226 -5.89 -33.38 -9.61
C GLN A 226 -5.86 -33.40 -8.07
N MET A 227 -6.97 -33.03 -7.43
CA MET A 227 -7.14 -33.20 -5.99
C MET A 227 -7.64 -34.61 -5.66
N LYS A 228 -7.04 -35.26 -4.66
CA LYS A 228 -7.35 -36.62 -4.22
C LYS A 228 -7.39 -36.66 -2.69
N ASN A 229 -8.24 -37.52 -2.14
CA ASN A 229 -8.17 -37.92 -0.76
C ASN A 229 -7.79 -39.39 -0.67
N GLU A 230 -6.49 -39.66 -0.64
CA GLU A 230 -5.93 -41.02 -0.49
C GLU A 230 -5.88 -41.47 0.98
N SER A 231 -6.30 -40.62 1.92
CA SER A 231 -6.33 -40.94 3.34
C SER A 231 -7.56 -41.79 3.72
N GLY A 232 -7.52 -42.38 4.92
CA GLY A 232 -8.65 -43.13 5.49
C GLY A 232 -9.72 -42.26 6.18
N ALA A 233 -9.57 -40.93 6.18
CA ALA A 233 -10.47 -39.99 6.84
C ALA A 233 -10.98 -38.95 5.83
N GLU A 234 -11.98 -38.16 6.21
CA GLU A 234 -12.39 -37.00 5.40
C GLU A 234 -11.35 -35.88 5.48
N THR A 235 -11.25 -35.09 4.40
CA THR A 235 -10.45 -33.86 4.37
C THR A 235 -11.32 -32.67 3.98
N GLU A 236 -11.05 -31.52 4.58
CA GLU A 236 -11.65 -30.25 4.19
C GLU A 236 -10.56 -29.25 3.79
N PHE A 237 -10.79 -28.52 2.71
CA PHE A 237 -9.84 -27.55 2.17
C PHE A 237 -10.55 -26.39 1.47
N LEU A 238 -9.81 -25.32 1.19
CA LEU A 238 -10.25 -24.24 0.33
C LEU A 238 -9.68 -24.41 -1.07
N VAL A 239 -10.51 -24.12 -2.07
CA VAL A 239 -10.09 -23.87 -3.45
C VAL A 239 -10.33 -22.41 -3.76
N ILE A 240 -9.25 -21.67 -4.00
CA ILE A 240 -9.29 -20.25 -4.33
C ILE A 240 -8.89 -20.10 -5.78
N SER A 241 -9.68 -19.40 -6.59
CA SER A 241 -9.44 -19.22 -8.03
C SER A 241 -9.47 -17.76 -8.42
N GLN A 242 -8.48 -17.32 -9.20
CA GLN A 242 -8.44 -15.97 -9.79
C GLN A 242 -7.97 -15.99 -11.25
N PRO A 243 -8.79 -15.53 -12.22
CA PRO A 243 -10.22 -15.23 -12.10
C PRO A 243 -11.04 -16.48 -11.73
N THR A 244 -12.37 -16.42 -11.77
CA THR A 244 -13.18 -17.64 -11.58
C THR A 244 -12.81 -18.75 -12.57
N SER A 245 -12.89 -20.02 -12.15
CA SER A 245 -12.66 -21.20 -12.99
C SER A 245 -13.87 -21.60 -13.85
N ARG A 246 -15.00 -20.88 -13.72
CA ARG A 246 -16.24 -21.19 -14.46
C ARG A 246 -16.03 -21.04 -15.97
N GLY A 247 -16.18 -22.15 -16.68
CA GLY A 247 -16.02 -22.19 -18.15
C GLY A 247 -14.56 -22.16 -18.61
N ASP A 248 -13.60 -22.35 -17.69
CA ASP A 248 -12.16 -22.26 -17.95
C ASP A 248 -11.45 -23.63 -17.77
N ARG A 249 -12.21 -24.69 -17.45
CA ARG A 249 -11.70 -26.03 -17.15
C ARG A 249 -11.57 -26.86 -18.42
N VAL A 250 -10.38 -27.45 -18.63
CA VAL A 250 -10.10 -28.40 -19.71
C VAL A 250 -9.64 -29.73 -19.12
N PRO A 251 -10.29 -30.87 -19.46
CA PRO A 251 -9.83 -32.19 -19.02
C PRO A 251 -8.39 -32.47 -19.47
N ALA A 252 -7.64 -33.18 -18.62
CA ALA A 252 -6.29 -33.65 -18.94
C ALA A 252 -6.22 -35.17 -18.76
N ASP A 253 -5.52 -35.82 -19.68
CA ASP A 253 -5.31 -37.27 -19.68
C ASP A 253 -4.32 -37.73 -18.59
#